data_AF-A0A6C0JK98-F1
#
_entry.id   AF-A0A6C0JK98-F1
#
_cell.length_a   1.000
_cell.length_b   1.000
_cell.length_c   1.000
_cell.angle_alpha   90.00
_cell.angle_beta   90.00
_cell.angle_gamma   90.00
#
_symmetry.space_group_name_H-M   'P 1'
#
loop_
_entity.id
_entity.type
_entity.pdbx_description
1 polymer ?
#
loop_
_entity_poly.entity_id
_entity_poly.type
_entity_poly.pdbx_seq_one_letter_code
_entity_poly.pdbx_strand_id
1 'polypeptide(L)'
;MYNYMQITKKNLSQIYVFIINFFLKLYYFWIPFQPTVVPMTILTITDNYVEEKKNRFLTVKHQDKNSNINYVFYDKNEYQEVMQITNNFLEKTWKMRILFESTPRGNIIMFYNPYKLGFAYYCDSYNLPYPLLNAVAMKYVTVYFCCDFFMDENIIKSPLIKIHTEKETKQNKTKIDKTTVKMIQTRSVKQLSNSNNSKTIAKNEVEKNINRFINMGKIANFEFIQKEKPTLHTNSFTSYLLDNLTGETNLQKKVMDYKAFKSMRSCT
;
A
#
# COMPACT_ATOMS: atom_id res chain seq x y z
N MET A 1 -9.94 42.44 84.43
CA MET A 1 -8.86 41.91 83.55
C MET A 1 -9.26 40.62 82.82
N TYR A 2 -9.97 39.67 83.47
CA TYR A 2 -10.39 38.39 82.87
C TYR A 2 -11.37 38.50 81.67
N ASN A 3 -12.35 39.39 81.73
CA ASN A 3 -13.33 39.57 80.63
C ASN A 3 -12.69 40.16 79.35
N TYR A 4 -11.69 41.03 79.48
CA TYR A 4 -11.01 41.64 78.33
C TYR A 4 -10.14 40.60 77.58
N MET A 5 -9.49 39.68 78.31
CA MET A 5 -8.73 38.57 77.70
C MET A 5 -9.62 37.51 77.04
N GLN A 6 -10.86 37.32 77.51
CA GLN A 6 -11.84 36.42 76.87
C GLN A 6 -12.37 36.99 75.54
N ILE A 7 -12.60 38.30 75.49
CA ILE A 7 -13.06 39.01 74.27
C ILE A 7 -11.96 39.00 73.20
N THR A 8 -10.70 39.23 73.56
CA THR A 8 -9.58 39.20 72.59
C THR A 8 -9.34 37.80 72.02
N LYS A 9 -9.45 36.73 72.83
CA LYS A 9 -9.35 35.34 72.36
C LYS A 9 -10.48 34.94 71.40
N LYS A 10 -11.72 35.36 71.67
CA LYS A 10 -12.86 35.11 70.76
C LYS A 10 -12.69 35.82 69.41
N ASN A 11 -12.20 37.05 69.42
CA ASN A 11 -11.92 37.80 68.19
C ASN A 11 -10.78 37.18 67.39
N LEU A 12 -9.72 36.68 68.06
CA LEU A 12 -8.62 35.97 67.40
C LEU A 12 -9.08 34.65 66.74
N SER A 13 -9.95 33.91 67.42
CA SER A 13 -10.56 32.68 66.87
C SER A 13 -11.44 32.97 65.65
N GLN A 14 -12.19 34.07 65.65
CA GLN A 14 -13.02 34.45 64.51
C GLN A 14 -12.16 34.84 63.31
N ILE A 15 -11.10 35.62 63.51
CA ILE A 15 -10.13 35.99 62.46
C ILE A 15 -9.50 34.74 61.83
N TYR A 16 -9.13 33.75 62.64
CA TYR A 16 -8.57 32.48 62.14
C TYR A 16 -9.54 31.71 61.24
N VAL A 17 -10.82 31.64 61.62
CA VAL A 17 -11.88 31.02 60.80
C VAL A 17 -12.09 31.78 59.48
N PHE A 18 -12.02 33.11 59.50
CA PHE A 18 -12.09 33.92 58.28
C PHE A 18 -10.91 33.67 57.35
N ILE A 19 -9.70 33.56 57.89
CA ILE A 19 -8.48 33.29 57.12
C ILE A 19 -8.56 31.90 56.49
N ILE A 20 -8.99 30.87 57.23
CA ILE A 20 -9.16 29.52 56.67
C ILE A 20 -10.21 29.51 55.55
N ASN A 21 -11.36 30.14 55.76
CA ASN A 21 -12.41 30.22 54.73
C ASN A 21 -11.94 31.00 53.48
N PHE A 22 -11.11 32.02 53.67
CA PHE A 22 -10.50 32.76 52.57
C PHE A 22 -9.54 31.88 51.77
N PHE A 23 -8.63 31.14 52.42
CA PHE A 23 -7.72 30.22 51.75
C PHE A 23 -8.45 29.04 51.09
N LEU A 24 -9.53 28.52 51.70
CA LEU A 24 -10.38 27.50 51.07
C LEU A 24 -11.06 28.03 49.82
N LYS A 25 -11.65 29.24 49.87
CA LYS A 25 -12.23 29.88 48.68
C LYS A 25 -11.20 30.12 47.59
N LEU A 26 -9.99 30.55 47.96
CA LEU A 26 -8.89 30.69 47.01
C LEU A 26 -8.54 29.33 46.39
N TYR A 27 -8.41 28.28 47.19
CA TYR A 27 -8.16 26.93 46.69
C TYR A 27 -9.23 26.48 45.69
N TYR A 28 -10.51 26.61 46.03
CA TYR A 28 -11.61 26.26 45.12
C TYR A 28 -11.68 27.12 43.86
N PHE A 29 -11.27 28.39 43.94
CA PHE A 29 -11.19 29.28 42.78
C PHE A 29 -10.05 28.92 41.81
N TRP A 30 -8.97 28.32 42.31
CA TRP A 30 -7.83 27.90 41.50
C TRP A 30 -8.00 26.51 40.86
N ILE A 31 -8.91 25.66 41.35
CA ILE A 31 -9.24 24.35 40.76
C ILE A 31 -9.61 24.42 39.26
N PRO A 32 -10.51 25.32 38.80
CA PRO A 32 -10.86 25.39 37.37
C PRO A 32 -9.76 25.97 36.48
N PHE A 33 -8.68 26.52 37.05
CA PHE A 33 -7.55 27.08 36.32
C PHE A 33 -6.39 26.08 36.17
N GLN A 34 -6.52 24.86 36.68
CA GLN A 34 -5.57 23.81 36.36
C GLN A 34 -5.71 23.48 34.87
N PRO A 35 -4.61 23.50 34.09
CA PRO A 35 -4.67 23.10 32.70
C PRO A 35 -5.25 21.70 32.66
N THR A 36 -6.37 21.54 31.94
CA THR A 36 -6.93 20.22 31.69
C THR A 36 -5.83 19.40 31.01
N VAL A 37 -5.30 18.42 31.74
CA VAL A 37 -4.43 17.41 31.15
C VAL A 37 -5.34 16.66 30.19
N VAL A 38 -5.36 17.09 28.94
CA VAL A 38 -5.95 16.32 27.85
C VAL A 38 -5.34 14.93 27.97
N PRO A 39 -6.16 13.85 28.04
CA PRO A 39 -5.60 12.52 28.09
C PRO A 39 -4.79 12.37 26.81
N MET A 40 -3.47 12.28 26.96
CA MET A 40 -2.59 11.94 25.87
C MET A 40 -3.09 10.58 25.39
N THR A 41 -3.73 10.55 24.22
CA THR A 41 -4.04 9.29 23.54
C THR A 41 -2.71 8.56 23.48
N ILE A 42 -2.61 7.41 24.12
CA ILE A 42 -1.41 6.58 24.08
C ILE A 42 -1.26 6.17 22.62
N LEU A 43 -0.51 6.96 21.84
CA LEU A 43 -0.15 6.58 20.49
C LEU A 43 0.65 5.30 20.65
N THR A 44 0.20 4.24 19.97
CA THR A 44 0.95 2.99 19.94
C THR A 44 2.33 3.32 19.36
N ILE A 45 3.39 2.63 19.80
CA ILE A 45 4.75 2.81 19.27
C ILE A 45 4.77 2.80 17.72
N THR A 46 3.88 1.99 17.13
CA THR A 46 3.62 1.91 15.69
C THR A 46 3.13 3.22 15.07
N ASP A 47 2.21 3.92 15.72
CA ASP A 47 1.57 5.14 15.19
C ASP A 47 2.56 6.30 15.18
N ASN A 48 3.34 6.45 16.25
CA ASN A 48 4.43 7.42 16.32
C ASN A 48 5.46 7.18 15.20
N TYR A 49 5.84 5.92 14.97
CA TYR A 49 6.72 5.56 13.86
C TYR A 49 6.15 5.98 12.49
N VAL A 50 4.85 5.77 12.26
CA VAL A 50 4.19 6.16 11.00
C VAL A 50 4.22 7.69 10.82
N GLU A 51 3.92 8.45 11.87
CA GLU A 51 3.96 9.91 11.85
C GLU A 51 5.38 10.44 11.60
N GLU A 52 6.40 9.88 12.25
CA GLU A 52 7.80 10.24 12.04
C GLU A 52 8.21 10.07 10.57
N LYS A 53 7.89 8.93 9.96
CA LYS A 53 8.22 8.68 8.54
C LYS A 53 7.45 9.61 7.60
N LYS A 54 6.19 9.88 7.90
CA LYS A 54 5.37 10.82 7.13
C LYS A 54 5.94 12.24 7.18
N ASN A 55 6.30 12.72 8.36
CA ASN A 55 6.88 14.06 8.53
C ASN A 55 8.23 14.19 7.82
N ARG A 56 9.07 13.16 7.90
CA ARG A 56 10.33 13.09 7.17
C ARG A 56 10.10 13.15 5.66
N PHE A 57 9.14 12.39 5.14
CA PHE A 57 8.82 12.36 3.72
C PHE A 57 8.37 13.71 3.16
N LEU A 58 7.59 14.46 3.94
CA LEU A 58 7.11 15.81 3.59
C LEU A 58 8.22 16.88 3.68
N THR A 59 9.16 16.71 4.61
CA THR A 59 10.23 17.70 4.87
C THR A 59 11.35 17.63 3.84
N VAL A 60 11.62 16.45 3.28
CA VAL A 60 12.65 16.27 2.25
C VAL A 60 12.31 17.15 1.05
N LYS A 61 13.14 18.17 0.79
CA LYS A 61 13.07 18.99 -0.43
C LYS A 61 13.63 18.16 -1.57
N HIS A 62 12.73 17.59 -2.35
CA HIS A 62 13.10 16.71 -3.43
C HIS A 62 13.41 17.53 -4.70
N GLN A 63 14.64 17.99 -4.84
CA GLN A 63 15.10 18.63 -6.08
C GLN A 63 15.21 17.59 -7.22
N ASP A 64 15.51 16.34 -6.85
CA ASP A 64 15.72 15.18 -7.73
C ASP A 64 14.71 14.03 -7.42
N LYS A 65 13.41 14.32 -7.42
CA LYS A 65 12.33 13.40 -6.97
C LYS A 65 12.38 11.99 -7.58
N ASN A 66 12.73 11.93 -8.86
CA ASN A 66 12.46 10.78 -9.72
C ASN A 66 13.67 10.39 -10.58
N SER A 67 14.88 10.81 -10.21
CA SER A 67 16.07 10.64 -11.05
C SER A 67 16.39 9.18 -11.40
N ASN A 68 15.90 8.22 -10.58
CA ASN A 68 16.11 6.79 -10.79
C ASN A 68 14.96 6.08 -11.51
N ILE A 69 13.89 6.79 -11.87
CA ILE A 69 12.76 6.25 -12.63
C ILE A 69 13.11 6.34 -14.12
N ASN A 70 12.96 5.21 -14.82
CA ASN A 70 13.15 5.18 -16.27
C ASN A 70 11.95 5.81 -16.99
N TYR A 71 12.20 6.53 -18.08
CA TYR A 71 11.16 7.16 -18.89
C TYR A 71 10.08 6.17 -19.38
N VAL A 72 10.44 4.90 -19.59
CA VAL A 72 9.51 3.81 -19.97
C VAL A 72 8.30 3.71 -19.04
N PHE A 73 8.38 4.11 -17.77
CA PHE A 73 7.21 4.07 -16.88
C PHE A 73 6.13 5.11 -17.23
N TYR A 74 6.49 6.16 -17.96
CA TYR A 74 5.58 7.24 -18.36
C TYR A 74 4.93 7.00 -19.73
N ASP A 75 5.48 6.10 -20.56
CA ASP A 75 4.85 5.65 -21.80
C ASP A 75 4.20 4.27 -21.60
N LYS A 76 2.87 4.22 -21.74
CA LYS A 76 2.08 3.00 -21.56
C LYS A 76 2.41 1.94 -22.62
N ASN A 77 2.71 2.33 -23.85
CA ASN A 77 2.95 1.39 -24.94
C ASN A 77 4.32 0.73 -24.79
N GLU A 78 5.37 1.54 -24.62
CA GLU A 78 6.73 1.03 -24.37
C GLU A 78 6.77 0.16 -23.11
N TYR A 79 6.07 0.58 -22.05
CA TYR A 79 5.94 -0.21 -20.84
C TYR A 79 5.36 -1.60 -21.11
N GLN A 80 4.27 -1.70 -21.88
CA GLN A 80 3.65 -2.98 -22.21
C GLN A 80 4.56 -3.87 -23.04
N GLU A 81 5.30 -3.31 -24.00
CA GLU A 81 6.26 -4.05 -24.82
C GLU A 81 7.39 -4.62 -23.95
N VAL A 82 7.97 -3.79 -23.07
CA VAL A 82 9.02 -4.25 -22.15
C VAL A 82 8.47 -5.32 -21.23
N MET A 83 7.28 -5.17 -20.66
CA MET A 83 6.71 -6.17 -19.74
C MET A 83 6.37 -7.53 -20.39
N GLN A 84 6.26 -7.63 -21.72
CA GLN A 84 6.09 -8.91 -22.41
C GLN A 84 7.37 -9.73 -22.48
N ILE A 85 8.53 -9.05 -22.46
CA ILE A 85 9.83 -9.71 -22.50
C ILE A 85 10.07 -10.42 -21.15
N THR A 86 10.71 -11.58 -21.19
CA THR A 86 11.05 -12.34 -19.98
C THR A 86 12.45 -11.92 -19.47
N ASN A 87 12.61 -11.80 -18.15
CA ASN A 87 13.85 -11.33 -17.49
C ASN A 87 14.30 -9.92 -17.93
N ASN A 88 13.43 -8.93 -17.74
CA ASN A 88 13.67 -7.57 -18.19
C ASN A 88 14.75 -6.84 -17.39
N PHE A 89 15.41 -5.87 -18.03
CA PHE A 89 16.35 -4.99 -17.34
C PHE A 89 15.67 -4.19 -16.21
N LEU A 90 14.41 -3.77 -16.41
CA LEU A 90 13.62 -3.09 -15.39
C LEU A 90 13.38 -3.99 -14.17
N GLU A 91 12.98 -5.24 -14.40
CA GLU A 91 12.76 -6.20 -13.32
C GLU A 91 14.05 -6.42 -12.52
N LYS A 92 15.18 -6.66 -13.20
CA LYS A 92 16.48 -6.86 -12.55
C LYS A 92 16.86 -5.64 -11.70
N THR A 93 16.75 -4.44 -12.27
CA THR A 93 17.10 -3.18 -11.59
C THR A 93 16.27 -2.97 -10.32
N TRP A 94 14.95 -3.14 -10.41
CA TRP A 94 14.06 -2.89 -9.26
C TRP A 94 14.07 -4.01 -8.22
N LYS A 95 14.36 -5.26 -8.61
CA LYS A 95 14.62 -6.35 -7.66
C LYS A 95 15.92 -6.19 -6.90
N MET A 96 16.92 -5.48 -7.45
CA MET A 96 18.18 -5.19 -6.76
C MET A 96 18.03 -4.06 -5.73
N ARG A 97 17.09 -3.14 -5.95
CA ARG A 97 16.80 -2.02 -5.03
C ARG A 97 15.94 -2.52 -3.86
N ILE A 98 16.58 -3.15 -2.89
CA ILE A 98 15.93 -3.75 -1.73
C ILE A 98 16.06 -2.82 -0.53
N LEU A 99 14.96 -2.53 0.14
CA LEU A 99 14.97 -1.85 1.43
C LEU A 99 14.78 -2.89 2.54
N PHE A 100 15.72 -2.93 3.48
CA PHE A 100 15.57 -3.65 4.74
C PHE A 100 15.20 -2.65 5.84
N GLU A 101 14.05 -2.81 6.48
CA GLU A 101 13.61 -1.92 7.57
C GLU A 101 13.15 -2.72 8.79
N SER A 102 13.62 -2.30 9.96
CA SER A 102 13.15 -2.81 11.25
C SER A 102 11.99 -1.97 11.74
N THR A 103 10.77 -2.50 11.66
CA THR A 103 9.58 -1.82 12.18
C THR A 103 9.24 -2.30 13.60
N PRO A 104 8.46 -1.54 14.40
CA PRO A 104 8.07 -1.95 15.74
C PRO A 104 7.34 -3.31 15.80
N ARG A 105 6.71 -3.73 14.70
CA ARG A 105 5.98 -5.00 14.58
C ARG A 105 6.84 -6.13 14.02
N GLY A 106 8.01 -5.84 13.46
CA GLY A 106 8.91 -6.84 12.87
C GLY A 106 9.76 -6.27 11.73
N ASN A 107 10.70 -7.09 11.25
CA ASN A 107 11.54 -6.74 10.11
C ASN A 107 10.74 -6.86 8.80
N ILE A 108 11.04 -5.98 7.86
CA ILE A 108 10.41 -5.93 6.54
C ILE A 108 11.49 -5.77 5.47
N ILE A 109 11.42 -6.61 4.44
CA ILE A 109 12.20 -6.47 3.22
C ILE A 109 11.24 -6.02 2.12
N MET A 110 11.47 -4.88 1.49
CA MET A 110 10.57 -4.31 0.49
C MET A 110 11.32 -3.91 -0.77
N PHE A 111 10.74 -4.19 -1.92
CA PHE A 111 11.24 -3.76 -3.23
C PHE A 111 10.05 -3.47 -4.17
N TYR A 112 10.30 -2.71 -5.23
CA TYR A 112 9.26 -2.40 -6.21
C TYR A 112 9.12 -3.50 -7.26
N ASN A 113 7.89 -3.96 -7.52
CA ASN A 113 7.60 -4.92 -8.57
C ASN A 113 6.97 -4.19 -9.77
N PRO A 114 7.70 -4.02 -10.89
CA PRO A 114 7.18 -3.32 -12.06
C PRO A 114 5.94 -4.03 -12.61
N TYR A 115 5.96 -5.35 -12.82
CA TYR A 115 4.83 -6.09 -13.41
C TYR A 115 3.48 -5.87 -12.74
N LYS A 116 3.47 -5.74 -11.41
CA LYS A 116 2.24 -5.57 -10.63
C LYS A 116 1.99 -4.11 -10.24
N LEU A 117 2.86 -3.19 -10.66
CA LEU A 117 2.88 -1.77 -10.32
C LEU A 117 2.65 -1.55 -8.81
N GLY A 118 3.45 -2.24 -7.99
CA GLY A 118 3.26 -2.25 -6.55
C GLY A 118 4.48 -2.69 -5.79
N PHE A 119 4.48 -2.42 -4.48
CA PHE A 119 5.55 -2.79 -3.58
C PHE A 119 5.38 -4.24 -3.14
N ALA A 120 6.36 -5.08 -3.45
CA ALA A 120 6.44 -6.43 -2.95
C ALA A 120 7.25 -6.44 -1.67
N TYR A 121 6.78 -7.18 -0.66
CA TYR A 121 7.45 -7.25 0.62
C TYR A 121 7.48 -8.66 1.21
N TYR A 122 8.50 -8.91 2.01
CA TYR A 122 8.63 -10.06 2.90
C TYR A 122 8.62 -9.54 4.34
N CYS A 123 7.92 -10.25 5.22
CA CYS A 123 7.81 -9.88 6.63
C CYS A 123 7.83 -11.14 7.49
N ASP A 124 8.42 -11.06 8.67
CA ASP A 124 8.40 -12.16 9.64
C ASP A 124 7.05 -12.30 10.35
N SER A 125 6.46 -11.15 10.72
CA SER A 125 5.16 -11.07 11.39
C SER A 125 3.99 -11.30 10.44
N TYR A 126 2.97 -12.00 10.92
CA TYR A 126 1.72 -12.21 10.19
C TYR A 126 0.86 -10.93 10.21
N ASN A 127 0.36 -10.55 9.03
CA ASN A 127 -0.60 -9.47 8.80
C ASN A 127 -0.13 -8.09 9.31
N LEU A 128 0.51 -7.33 8.41
CA LEU A 128 0.97 -5.96 8.68
C LEU A 128 -0.11 -4.93 8.32
N PRO A 129 -0.34 -3.91 9.17
CA PRO A 129 -1.31 -2.86 8.89
C PRO A 129 -0.83 -1.97 7.74
N TYR A 130 -1.76 -1.55 6.88
CA TYR A 130 -1.47 -0.70 5.71
C TYR A 130 -0.70 0.58 6.05
N PRO A 131 -1.05 1.36 7.10
CA PRO A 131 -0.29 2.57 7.44
C PRO A 131 1.20 2.33 7.69
N LEU A 132 1.54 1.18 8.27
CA LEU A 132 2.92 0.79 8.53
C LEU A 132 3.66 0.46 7.22
N LEU A 133 3.03 -0.32 6.33
CA LEU A 133 3.58 -0.58 4.99
C LEU A 133 3.76 0.71 4.19
N ASN A 134 2.81 1.64 4.33
CA ASN A 134 2.86 2.95 3.68
C ASN A 134 4.03 3.79 4.20
N ALA A 135 4.28 3.78 5.51
CA ALA A 135 5.44 4.46 6.11
C ALA A 135 6.77 3.88 5.61
N VAL A 136 6.86 2.57 5.44
CA VAL A 136 8.05 1.93 4.85
C VAL A 136 8.19 2.27 3.36
N ALA A 137 7.09 2.33 2.61
CA ALA A 137 7.10 2.75 1.21
C ALA A 137 7.57 4.21 1.05
N MET A 138 7.17 5.13 1.94
CA MET A 138 7.70 6.51 1.97
C MET A 138 9.21 6.53 2.13
N LYS A 139 9.74 5.69 3.04
CA LYS A 139 11.20 5.54 3.22
C LYS A 139 11.86 5.00 1.96
N TYR A 140 11.32 3.93 1.37
CA TYR A 140 11.84 3.33 0.13
C TYR A 140 11.98 4.37 -0.98
N VAL A 141 10.90 5.11 -1.20
CA VAL A 141 10.79 6.12 -2.24
C VAL A 141 11.78 7.26 -2.04
N THR A 142 12.01 7.66 -0.79
CA THR A 142 12.99 8.70 -0.42
C THR A 142 14.42 8.22 -0.64
N VAL A 143 14.73 6.97 -0.29
CA VAL A 143 16.08 6.39 -0.43
C VAL A 143 16.45 6.19 -1.90
N TYR A 144 15.50 5.75 -2.72
CA TYR A 144 15.74 5.40 -4.11
C TYR A 144 15.33 6.48 -5.11
N PHE A 145 14.94 7.69 -4.67
CA PHE A 145 14.53 8.80 -5.55
C PHE A 145 13.52 8.36 -6.62
N CYS A 146 12.43 7.74 -6.17
CA CYS A 146 11.35 7.26 -7.03
C CYS A 146 9.97 7.68 -6.50
N CYS A 147 9.80 8.97 -6.25
CA CYS A 147 8.59 9.59 -5.69
C CYS A 147 7.32 9.24 -6.44
N ASP A 148 7.37 9.12 -7.76
CA ASP A 148 6.16 8.87 -8.56
C ASP A 148 5.58 7.47 -8.39
N PHE A 149 6.35 6.51 -7.87
CA PHE A 149 5.85 5.16 -7.56
C PHE A 149 4.92 5.13 -6.36
N PHE A 150 4.90 6.20 -5.58
CA PHE A 150 3.97 6.36 -4.48
C PHE A 150 2.62 6.87 -5.01
N MET A 151 1.61 6.00 -4.99
CA MET A 151 0.30 6.21 -5.60
C MET A 151 -0.80 6.60 -4.60
N ASP A 152 -0.46 6.83 -3.32
CA ASP A 152 -1.46 7.14 -2.29
C ASP A 152 -1.88 8.62 -2.34
N GLU A 153 -3.10 8.85 -2.85
CA GLU A 153 -3.70 10.18 -3.05
C GLU A 153 -3.82 11.01 -1.79
N ASN A 154 -3.83 10.39 -0.61
CA ASN A 154 -4.01 11.10 0.64
C ASN A 154 -2.79 11.98 1.01
N ILE A 155 -1.62 11.70 0.43
CA ILE A 155 -0.36 12.37 0.80
C ILE A 155 0.24 13.11 -0.40
N ILE A 156 0.40 12.45 -1.55
CA ILE A 156 0.95 13.07 -2.78
C ILE A 156 0.19 12.54 -4.00
N LYS A 157 -0.10 13.43 -4.96
CA LYS A 157 -0.61 13.04 -6.27
C LYS A 157 0.55 12.87 -7.24
N SER A 158 0.84 11.63 -7.64
CA SER A 158 1.87 11.36 -8.66
C SER A 158 1.30 11.42 -10.09
N PRO A 159 2.09 11.82 -11.10
CA PRO A 159 1.67 11.83 -12.50
C PRO A 159 1.34 10.43 -13.05
N LEU A 160 2.03 9.39 -12.55
CA LEU A 160 1.90 8.01 -13.02
C LEU A 160 0.52 7.40 -12.75
N ILE A 161 -0.23 7.91 -11.76
CA ILE A 161 -1.61 7.50 -11.49
C ILE A 161 -2.48 7.70 -12.72
N LYS A 162 -2.33 8.81 -13.44
CA LYS A 162 -3.17 9.12 -14.62
C LYS A 162 -2.90 8.14 -15.76
N ILE A 163 -1.62 7.87 -16.03
CA ILE A 163 -1.19 7.08 -17.19
C ILE A 163 -1.64 5.60 -17.08
N HIS A 164 -1.57 5.02 -15.88
CA HIS A 164 -1.84 3.60 -15.68
C HIS A 164 -3.27 3.32 -15.16
N THR A 165 -3.91 4.27 -14.48
CA THR A 165 -5.28 4.10 -13.95
C THR A 165 -6.36 4.56 -14.94
N GLU A 166 -6.05 5.45 -15.89
CA GLU A 166 -6.98 5.77 -16.98
C GLU A 166 -7.19 4.54 -17.87
N LYS A 167 -8.15 3.71 -17.45
CA LYS A 167 -8.81 2.73 -18.30
C LYS A 167 -9.28 3.51 -19.53
N GLU A 168 -8.88 3.04 -20.69
CA GLU A 168 -9.44 3.47 -21.97
C GLU A 168 -10.97 3.32 -21.90
N THR A 169 -11.66 4.40 -21.56
CA THR A 169 -13.12 4.50 -21.60
C THR A 169 -13.59 4.73 -23.04
N LYS A 170 -12.96 4.06 -24.00
CA LYS A 170 -13.35 4.10 -25.41
C LYS A 170 -13.52 2.67 -25.96
N GLN A 171 -14.79 2.36 -26.20
CA GLN A 171 -15.29 1.39 -27.18
C GLN A 171 -15.16 -0.10 -26.86
N ASN A 172 -15.96 -0.59 -25.89
CA ASN A 172 -16.58 -1.92 -25.95
C ASN A 172 -17.91 -1.90 -25.17
N LYS A 173 -18.80 -0.98 -25.56
CA LYS A 173 -20.23 -1.05 -25.25
C LYS A 173 -20.98 -1.32 -26.55
N THR A 174 -20.81 -2.51 -27.10
CA THR A 174 -21.67 -3.03 -28.17
C THR A 174 -21.75 -4.55 -28.05
N LYS A 175 -22.93 -5.01 -27.63
CA LYS A 175 -23.49 -6.37 -27.78
C LYS A 175 -22.89 -7.48 -26.91
N ILE A 176 -23.34 -7.53 -25.64
CA ILE A 176 -23.49 -8.80 -24.93
C ILE A 176 -24.85 -9.36 -25.37
N ASP A 177 -24.83 -10.19 -26.41
CA ASP A 177 -25.96 -11.04 -26.73
C ASP A 177 -26.09 -12.12 -25.65
N LYS A 178 -27.27 -12.13 -25.03
CA LYS A 178 -27.71 -13.11 -24.05
C LYS A 178 -28.00 -14.42 -24.77
N THR A 179 -27.11 -15.41 -24.75
CA THR A 179 -27.52 -16.80 -25.05
C THR A 179 -26.58 -17.84 -24.43
N THR A 180 -27.13 -18.53 -23.42
CA THR A 180 -26.91 -19.94 -23.07
C THR A 180 -25.48 -20.48 -22.94
N VAL A 181 -25.03 -20.63 -21.68
CA VAL A 181 -24.27 -21.83 -21.28
C VAL A 181 -24.85 -22.35 -19.96
N LYS A 182 -25.68 -23.39 -20.07
CA LYS A 182 -25.92 -24.35 -18.97
C LYS A 182 -24.63 -25.18 -18.82
N MET A 183 -24.22 -25.46 -17.59
CA MET A 183 -23.38 -26.60 -17.09
C MET A 183 -22.77 -26.15 -15.75
N ILE A 184 -22.77 -26.84 -14.61
CA ILE A 184 -23.20 -28.15 -14.12
C ILE A 184 -23.45 -27.95 -12.61
N GLN A 185 -24.55 -28.50 -12.07
CA GLN A 185 -24.76 -28.62 -10.63
C GLN A 185 -23.92 -29.78 -10.08
N THR A 186 -23.07 -29.50 -9.09
CA THR A 186 -22.64 -30.50 -8.09
C THR A 186 -23.02 -30.01 -6.70
N ARG A 187 -24.10 -30.60 -6.15
CA ARG A 187 -24.38 -30.74 -4.71
C ARG A 187 -23.23 -31.55 -4.10
N SER A 188 -22.74 -31.42 -2.86
CA SER A 188 -23.22 -30.78 -1.62
C SER A 188 -22.14 -31.00 -0.55
N VAL A 189 -21.86 -30.03 0.32
CA VAL A 189 -21.84 -30.23 1.79
C VAL A 189 -22.29 -28.92 2.44
N LYS A 190 -23.33 -29.02 3.27
CA LYS A 190 -23.98 -27.95 4.02
C LYS A 190 -23.89 -28.31 5.50
N GLN A 191 -23.39 -27.40 6.33
CA GLN A 191 -23.86 -27.07 7.69
C GLN A 191 -22.96 -25.94 8.23
N LEU A 192 -23.41 -24.68 8.22
CA LEU A 192 -24.30 -23.96 9.14
C LEU A 192 -23.61 -23.44 10.42
N SER A 193 -23.45 -22.12 10.51
CA SER A 193 -23.92 -21.34 11.66
C SER A 193 -24.15 -19.88 11.23
N ASN A 194 -25.42 -19.46 11.25
CA ASN A 194 -25.86 -18.08 11.05
C ASN A 194 -25.55 -17.25 12.29
N SER A 195 -25.10 -16.01 12.10
CA SER A 195 -25.58 -14.88 12.90
C SER A 195 -25.61 -13.62 12.04
N ASN A 196 -26.72 -12.89 12.17
CA ASN A 196 -27.24 -11.95 11.21
C ASN A 196 -26.66 -10.53 11.37
N ASN A 197 -26.72 -9.81 10.25
CA ASN A 197 -26.95 -8.36 10.14
C ASN A 197 -25.85 -7.41 10.66
N SER A 198 -25.03 -6.94 9.72
CA SER A 198 -24.92 -5.48 9.55
C SER A 198 -24.89 -5.10 8.07
N LYS A 199 -25.76 -4.14 7.77
CA LYS A 199 -26.15 -3.58 6.48
C LYS A 199 -24.96 -3.29 5.56
N THR A 200 -25.10 -3.77 4.33
CA THR A 200 -24.53 -3.20 3.11
C THR A 200 -24.68 -1.68 3.11
N ILE A 201 -23.59 -0.97 3.39
CA ILE A 201 -23.47 0.45 3.07
C ILE A 201 -22.95 0.48 1.63
N ALA A 202 -23.86 0.63 0.68
CA ALA A 202 -23.53 1.03 -0.68
C ALA A 202 -22.91 2.43 -0.60
N LYS A 203 -21.58 2.50 -0.53
CA LYS A 203 -20.88 3.76 -0.68
C LYS A 203 -20.55 3.94 -2.16
N ASN A 204 -21.03 5.04 -2.72
CA ASN A 204 -20.35 5.67 -3.84
C ASN A 204 -19.00 6.21 -3.32
N GLU A 205 -18.04 5.33 -3.11
CA GLU A 205 -16.66 5.71 -2.78
C GLU A 205 -15.98 6.11 -4.10
N VAL A 206 -15.58 7.37 -4.19
CA VAL A 206 -14.58 7.82 -5.17
C VAL A 206 -13.41 6.83 -5.08
N GLU A 207 -13.10 6.12 -6.17
CA GLU A 207 -11.99 5.16 -6.23
C GLU A 207 -10.69 5.90 -5.91
N LYS A 208 -10.29 5.91 -4.63
CA LYS A 208 -9.02 6.50 -4.22
C LYS A 208 -7.90 5.60 -4.69
N ASN A 209 -6.95 6.15 -5.42
CA ASN A 209 -5.72 5.42 -5.72
C ASN A 209 -4.92 5.25 -4.41
N ILE A 210 -4.71 3.98 -4.05
CA ILE A 210 -3.95 3.56 -2.88
C ILE A 210 -2.77 2.72 -3.33
N ASN A 211 -1.71 2.69 -2.51
CA ASN A 211 -0.54 1.89 -2.81
C ASN A 211 -0.88 0.39 -2.82
N ARG A 212 -0.39 -0.32 -3.82
CA ARG A 212 -0.54 -1.77 -3.91
C ARG A 212 0.62 -2.46 -3.18
N PHE A 213 0.29 -3.25 -2.17
CA PHE A 213 1.26 -4.06 -1.42
C PHE A 213 1.04 -5.54 -1.68
N ILE A 214 2.12 -6.27 -1.96
CA ILE A 214 2.08 -7.69 -2.29
C ILE A 214 2.95 -8.43 -1.28
N ASN A 215 2.33 -9.26 -0.45
CA ASN A 215 3.05 -10.13 0.48
C ASN A 215 3.65 -11.32 -0.28
N MET A 216 4.97 -11.47 -0.25
CA MET A 216 5.70 -12.57 -0.88
C MET A 216 6.05 -13.70 0.09
N GLY A 217 5.82 -13.51 1.39
CA GLY A 217 6.01 -14.52 2.42
C GLY A 217 6.93 -14.08 3.54
N LYS A 218 7.54 -15.06 4.22
CA LYS A 218 8.46 -14.83 5.33
C LYS A 218 9.82 -14.34 4.85
N ILE A 219 10.50 -13.55 5.68
CA ILE A 219 11.86 -13.07 5.40
C ILE A 219 12.85 -14.21 5.14
N ALA A 220 12.69 -15.33 5.84
CA ALA A 220 13.54 -16.51 5.64
C ALA A 220 13.51 -17.07 4.20
N ASN A 221 12.43 -16.79 3.45
CA ASN A 221 12.29 -17.25 2.07
C ASN A 221 12.92 -16.27 1.06
N PHE A 222 13.48 -15.16 1.52
CA PHE A 222 14.06 -14.16 0.65
C PHE A 222 15.47 -14.56 0.19
N GLU A 223 15.64 -14.67 -1.13
CA GLU A 223 16.94 -14.93 -1.73
C GLU A 223 17.68 -13.61 -1.98
N PHE A 224 18.67 -13.30 -1.12
CA PHE A 224 19.54 -12.14 -1.32
C PHE A 224 20.43 -12.28 -2.57
N ILE A 225 20.80 -13.52 -2.91
CA ILE A 225 21.66 -13.81 -4.05
C ILE A 225 20.77 -14.01 -5.27
N GLN A 226 20.80 -13.06 -6.21
CA GLN A 226 20.12 -13.19 -7.50
C GLN A 226 20.90 -14.16 -8.39
N LYS A 227 20.54 -15.44 -8.33
CA LYS A 227 21.09 -16.43 -9.26
C LYS A 227 20.49 -16.19 -10.64
N GLU A 228 21.34 -16.16 -11.66
CA GLU A 228 20.85 -16.24 -13.02
C GLU A 228 20.14 -17.59 -13.18
N LYS A 229 18.95 -17.58 -13.79
CA LYS A 229 18.25 -18.84 -14.07
C LYS A 229 19.20 -19.69 -14.90
N PRO A 230 19.49 -20.94 -14.48
CA PRO A 230 20.34 -21.81 -15.28
C PRO A 230 19.71 -21.90 -16.66
N THR A 231 20.44 -21.46 -17.69
CA THR A 231 20.07 -21.77 -19.06
C THR A 231 20.18 -23.27 -19.17
N LEU A 232 19.06 -23.95 -19.42
CA LEU A 232 19.12 -25.35 -19.79
C LEU A 232 19.90 -25.40 -21.09
N HIS A 233 21.18 -25.77 -21.01
CA HIS A 233 21.96 -26.09 -22.17
C HIS A 233 21.39 -27.39 -22.71
N THR A 234 20.33 -27.30 -23.52
CA THR A 234 19.98 -28.44 -24.36
C THR A 234 21.19 -28.63 -25.27
N ASN A 235 21.78 -29.82 -25.25
CA ASN A 235 22.78 -30.19 -26.23
C ASN A 235 22.08 -30.26 -27.57
N SER A 236 21.90 -29.12 -28.24
CA SER A 236 21.36 -28.91 -29.58
C SER A 236 20.66 -30.13 -30.19
N PHE A 237 19.60 -30.61 -29.52
CA PHE A 237 18.95 -31.85 -29.92
C PHE A 237 18.07 -31.51 -31.11
N THR A 238 18.65 -31.58 -32.29
CA THR A 238 17.94 -31.45 -33.56
C THR A 238 17.46 -32.84 -33.94
N SER A 239 16.15 -33.05 -33.91
CA SER A 239 15.53 -34.24 -34.47
C SER A 239 14.60 -33.81 -35.59
N TYR A 240 14.51 -34.65 -36.63
CA TYR A 240 13.59 -34.43 -37.75
C TYR A 240 12.13 -34.27 -37.29
N LEU A 241 11.79 -34.86 -36.15
CA LEU A 241 10.48 -34.73 -35.52
C LEU A 241 10.22 -33.30 -35.00
N LEU A 242 11.22 -32.67 -34.36
CA LEU A 242 11.11 -31.28 -33.90
C LEU A 242 11.06 -30.28 -35.06
N ASP A 243 11.78 -30.55 -36.15
CA ASP A 243 11.74 -29.70 -37.35
C ASP A 243 10.36 -29.77 -38.03
N ASN A 244 9.75 -30.96 -38.09
CA ASN A 244 8.38 -31.09 -38.59
C ASN A 244 7.35 -30.42 -37.66
N LEU A 245 7.48 -30.58 -36.34
CA LEU A 245 6.59 -29.92 -35.38
C LEU A 245 6.68 -28.39 -35.46
N THR A 246 7.89 -27.84 -35.57
CA THR A 246 8.08 -26.40 -35.74
C THR A 246 7.59 -25.92 -37.10
N GLY A 247 7.83 -26.69 -38.16
CA GLY A 247 7.27 -26.49 -39.50
C GLY A 247 5.75 -26.42 -39.51
N GLU A 248 5.06 -27.40 -38.94
CA GLU A 248 3.60 -27.42 -38.81
C GLU A 248 3.07 -26.26 -37.99
N THR A 249 3.73 -25.91 -36.87
CA THR A 249 3.32 -24.79 -36.01
C THR A 249 3.41 -23.46 -36.78
N ASN A 250 4.46 -23.27 -37.57
CA ASN A 250 4.63 -22.09 -38.41
C ASN A 250 3.57 -22.04 -39.53
N LEU A 251 3.26 -23.19 -40.13
CA LEU A 251 2.23 -23.32 -41.16
C LEU A 251 0.84 -22.99 -40.61
N GLN A 252 0.50 -23.50 -39.41
CA GLN A 252 -0.74 -23.19 -38.72
C GLN A 252 -0.86 -21.70 -38.40
N LYS A 253 0.20 -21.06 -37.89
CA LYS A 253 0.19 -19.59 -37.64
C LYS A 253 -0.05 -18.80 -38.92
N LYS A 254 0.51 -19.24 -40.05
CA LYS A 254 0.35 -18.56 -41.35
C LYS A 254 -1.03 -18.76 -41.97
N VAL A 255 -1.59 -19.96 -41.88
CA VAL A 255 -2.91 -20.31 -42.47
C VAL A 255 -4.06 -19.84 -41.59
N MET A 256 -3.92 -19.90 -40.26
CA MET A 256 -5.00 -19.66 -39.30
C MET A 256 -5.00 -18.24 -38.71
N ASP A 257 -4.29 -17.29 -39.32
CA ASP A 257 -4.35 -15.90 -38.86
C ASP A 257 -5.72 -15.27 -39.22
N TYR A 258 -6.67 -15.43 -38.31
CA TYR A 258 -8.04 -14.96 -38.46
C TYR A 258 -8.14 -13.45 -38.70
N LYS A 259 -7.18 -12.66 -38.18
CA LYS A 259 -7.13 -11.22 -38.45
C LYS A 259 -6.80 -10.95 -39.91
N ALA A 260 -5.79 -11.62 -40.45
CA ALA A 260 -5.40 -11.51 -41.87
C ALA A 260 -6.54 -11.98 -42.81
N PHE A 261 -7.21 -13.08 -42.46
CA PHE A 261 -8.38 -13.58 -43.20
C PHE A 261 -9.53 -12.57 -43.20
N LYS A 262 -9.84 -11.95 -42.05
CA LYS A 262 -10.89 -10.93 -41.97
C LYS A 262 -10.55 -9.66 -42.73
N SER A 263 -9.30 -9.20 -42.69
CA SER A 263 -8.88 -8.01 -43.45
C SER A 263 -8.97 -8.23 -44.97
N MET A 264 -8.66 -9.44 -45.46
CA MET A 264 -8.86 -9.77 -46.88
C MET A 264 -10.33 -9.69 -47.28
N ARG A 265 -11.24 -10.19 -46.42
CA ARG A 265 -12.68 -10.23 -46.69
C ARG A 265 -13.38 -8.88 -46.58
N SER A 266 -12.78 -7.91 -45.88
CA SER A 266 -13.27 -6.53 -45.83
C SER A 266 -12.84 -5.68 -47.03
N CYS A 267 -11.89 -6.16 -47.84
CA CYS A 267 -11.40 -5.48 -49.04
C CYS A 267 -12.01 -5.99 -50.35
N THR A 268 -12.82 -7.05 -50.30
CA THR A 268 -13.63 -7.60 -51.41
C THR A 268 -15.10 -7.21 -51.23
#